data_AF-A0A961V7Z3-F1
#
_entry.id   AF-A0A961V7Z3-F1
#
_cell.length_a   1.000
_cell.length_b   1.000
_cell.length_c   1.000
_cell.angle_alpha   90.00
_cell.angle_beta   90.00
_cell.angle_gamma   90.00
#
_symmetry.space_group_name_H-M   'P 1'
#
loop_
_entity.id
_entity.type
_entity.pdbx_description
1 polymer ?
#
loop_
_entity_poly.entity_id
_entity_poly.type
_entity_poly.pdbx_seq_one_letter_code
_entity_poly.pdbx_strand_id
1 'polypeptide(L)'
;NAKLSDITAYQSTISLVQIRLDVGDQALGRLSDLGNEVKTGALTGEYSLQGDGQTIEQLAARLRLDEAVAMLNSRADDRYLFGGNQVDNPPVETADVILDGSNGRDGLLTLIEERKAADLGTGDMGRLTTTATATDFTVSEDGVHPFGLKLASVTTDIVGATTTGPTGSPPSTTVTLGANQPVEGDTVRFTFNLPDGTQTEIELTAVTGTPEDGQFQIGATVAGSIANLDTAVQSEIQRVAKSELAAASAITASGEFFDGTAGSPPLRVDGPPFDTATGQIAGTASNTVIWYKGSTSTGNPRLTAEATVDDGLDVAYGVEASEEPFRWLMQNVAVFAAETFDATDPDESDRFDALRTRVGTALNYPPGVQSINAVRVDIGIGASIMDQASQRHDDSEALLQDLKATVEGVDTNEIAAELLTVQTRLETSYEVTSIIASLNLSNYLR
;
A
#
# COMPACT_ATOMS: atom_id res chain seq x y z
N ASN A 1 18.95 -34.83 29.89
CA ASN A 1 17.53 -34.56 30.16
C ASN A 1 17.15 -33.09 29.97
N ALA A 2 17.70 -32.13 30.73
CA ALA A 2 17.36 -30.70 30.56
C ALA A 2 17.62 -30.17 29.13
N LYS A 3 18.86 -30.31 28.62
CA LYS A 3 19.21 -29.86 27.25
C LYS A 3 18.38 -30.48 26.13
N LEU A 4 17.99 -31.75 26.28
CA LEU A 4 17.11 -32.42 25.31
C LEU A 4 15.69 -31.82 25.36
N SER A 5 15.20 -31.50 26.57
CA SER A 5 13.92 -30.81 26.74
C SER A 5 13.92 -29.42 26.11
N ASP A 6 15.02 -28.67 26.23
CA ASP A 6 15.15 -27.33 25.62
C ASP A 6 15.15 -27.43 24.08
N ILE A 7 15.91 -28.38 23.52
CA ILE A 7 15.94 -28.67 22.08
C ILE A 7 14.52 -29.00 21.56
N THR A 8 13.80 -29.91 22.23
CA THR A 8 12.42 -30.26 21.85
C THR A 8 11.48 -29.06 21.91
N ALA A 9 11.65 -28.16 22.88
CA ALA A 9 10.85 -26.93 22.99
C ALA A 9 11.15 -25.95 21.84
N TYR A 10 12.43 -25.77 21.49
CA TYR A 10 12.84 -24.95 20.34
C TYR A 10 12.34 -25.54 19.01
N GLN A 11 12.51 -26.83 18.76
CA GLN A 11 11.97 -27.50 17.57
C GLN A 11 10.45 -27.32 17.46
N SER A 12 9.71 -27.48 18.57
CA SER A 12 8.25 -27.27 18.59
C SER A 12 7.88 -25.84 18.21
N THR A 13 8.64 -24.85 18.71
CA THR A 13 8.45 -23.43 18.39
C THR A 13 8.78 -23.16 16.92
N ILE A 14 9.90 -23.68 16.42
CA ILE A 14 10.32 -23.56 15.02
C ILE A 14 9.25 -24.13 14.09
N SER A 15 8.78 -25.36 14.33
CA SER A 15 7.75 -26.00 13.50
C SER A 15 6.45 -25.18 13.47
N LEU A 16 6.02 -24.64 14.61
CA LEU A 16 4.82 -23.82 14.68
C LEU A 16 4.98 -22.51 13.87
N VAL A 17 6.13 -21.87 13.96
CA VAL A 17 6.37 -20.62 13.21
C VAL A 17 6.56 -20.89 11.73
N GLN A 18 7.26 -21.95 11.34
CA GLN A 18 7.37 -22.37 9.93
C GLN A 18 6.00 -22.57 9.28
N ILE A 19 5.05 -23.25 9.95
CA ILE A 19 3.67 -23.38 9.45
C ILE A 19 3.02 -22.00 9.23
N ARG A 20 3.22 -21.06 10.15
CA ARG A 20 2.69 -19.69 10.01
C ARG A 20 3.33 -18.95 8.84
N LEU A 21 4.64 -19.09 8.67
CA LEU A 21 5.37 -18.47 7.57
C LEU A 21 4.95 -19.06 6.21
N ASP A 22 4.72 -20.37 6.14
CA ASP A 22 4.26 -21.04 4.91
C ASP A 22 2.85 -20.60 4.50
N VAL A 23 1.91 -20.52 5.47
CA VAL A 23 0.55 -20.01 5.20
C VAL A 23 0.60 -18.53 4.83
N GLY A 24 1.46 -17.76 5.50
CA GLY A 24 1.73 -16.37 5.17
C GLY A 24 2.24 -16.20 3.74
N ASP A 25 3.29 -16.95 3.34
CA ASP A 25 3.85 -16.86 1.98
C ASP A 25 2.83 -17.26 0.90
N GLN A 26 1.99 -18.27 1.15
CA GLN A 26 0.91 -18.63 0.24
C GLN A 26 -0.11 -17.49 0.08
N ALA A 27 -0.52 -16.86 1.18
CA ALA A 27 -1.42 -15.70 1.14
C ALA A 27 -0.78 -14.52 0.40
N LEU A 28 0.51 -14.25 0.62
CA LEU A 28 1.26 -13.20 -0.08
C LEU A 28 1.40 -13.48 -1.58
N GLY A 29 1.66 -14.73 -1.95
CA GLY A 29 1.67 -15.19 -3.33
C GLY A 29 0.32 -14.93 -4.00
N ARG A 30 -0.78 -15.31 -3.34
CA ARG A 30 -2.13 -15.07 -3.86
C ARG A 30 -2.43 -13.58 -3.99
N LEU A 31 -2.09 -12.75 -3.01
CA LEU A 31 -2.27 -11.28 -3.09
C LEU A 31 -1.51 -10.68 -4.29
N SER A 32 -0.30 -11.16 -4.57
CA SER A 32 0.46 -10.75 -5.76
C SER A 32 -0.27 -11.13 -7.06
N ASP A 33 -0.82 -12.35 -7.13
CA ASP A 33 -1.58 -12.79 -8.30
C ASP A 33 -2.87 -11.98 -8.49
N LEU A 34 -3.61 -11.71 -7.42
CA LEU A 34 -4.82 -10.88 -7.43
C LEU A 34 -4.53 -9.48 -7.98
N GLY A 35 -3.44 -8.85 -7.54
CA GLY A 35 -3.01 -7.56 -8.06
C GLY A 35 -2.71 -7.59 -9.56
N ASN A 36 -2.06 -8.65 -10.04
CA ASN A 36 -1.80 -8.84 -11.47
C ASN A 36 -3.09 -9.06 -12.27
N GLU A 37 -4.05 -9.82 -11.74
CA GLU A 37 -5.34 -10.05 -12.38
C GLU A 37 -6.14 -8.75 -12.53
N VAL A 38 -6.23 -7.94 -11.46
CA VAL A 38 -6.91 -6.63 -11.50
C VAL A 38 -6.19 -5.66 -12.44
N LYS A 39 -4.85 -5.64 -12.41
CA LYS A 39 -4.04 -4.84 -13.34
C LYS A 39 -4.35 -5.18 -14.79
N THR A 40 -4.35 -6.48 -15.14
CA THR A 40 -4.67 -6.90 -16.50
C THR A 40 -6.08 -6.48 -16.87
N GLY A 41 -7.07 -6.75 -16.01
CA GLY A 41 -8.45 -6.32 -16.22
C GLY A 41 -8.58 -4.81 -16.45
N ALA A 42 -7.94 -3.98 -15.62
CA ALA A 42 -7.97 -2.53 -15.77
C ALA A 42 -7.31 -2.04 -17.08
N LEU A 43 -6.19 -2.65 -17.49
CA LEU A 43 -5.48 -2.23 -18.71
C LEU A 43 -6.16 -2.71 -20.00
N THR A 44 -6.92 -3.81 -19.95
CA THR A 44 -7.59 -4.38 -21.14
C THR A 44 -9.10 -4.16 -21.16
N GLY A 45 -9.69 -3.68 -20.08
CA GLY A 45 -11.12 -3.48 -19.94
C GLY A 45 -11.65 -2.41 -20.88
N GLU A 46 -12.82 -2.68 -21.47
CA GLU A 46 -13.54 -1.75 -22.32
C GLU A 46 -14.69 -1.10 -21.53
N TYR A 47 -15.06 0.12 -21.90
CA TYR A 47 -16.23 0.78 -21.32
C TYR A 47 -17.51 0.08 -21.83
N SER A 48 -17.97 -0.90 -21.06
CA SER A 48 -19.16 -1.70 -21.34
C SER A 48 -19.87 -1.97 -20.03
N LEU A 49 -20.88 -1.15 -19.75
CA LEU A 49 -21.60 -1.18 -18.48
C LEU A 49 -22.61 -2.33 -18.43
N GLN A 50 -22.70 -2.93 -17.25
CA GLN A 50 -23.75 -3.85 -16.86
C GLN A 50 -24.94 -3.09 -16.24
N GLY A 51 -25.95 -3.82 -15.78
CA GLY A 51 -27.20 -3.22 -15.27
C GLY A 51 -27.05 -2.37 -14.00
N ASP A 52 -25.89 -2.39 -13.35
CA ASP A 52 -25.55 -1.69 -12.10
C ASP A 52 -24.56 -0.53 -12.29
N GLY A 53 -24.25 -0.15 -13.54
CA GLY A 53 -23.32 0.94 -13.83
C GLY A 53 -21.84 0.57 -13.62
N GLN A 54 -21.52 -0.72 -13.56
CA GLN A 54 -20.15 -1.23 -13.47
C GLN A 54 -19.78 -2.05 -14.72
N THR A 55 -18.50 -2.11 -15.07
CA THR A 55 -18.01 -3.05 -16.10
C THR A 55 -17.77 -4.45 -15.52
N ILE A 56 -17.57 -5.45 -16.39
CA ILE A 56 -17.21 -6.82 -15.97
C ILE A 56 -15.93 -6.83 -15.14
N GLU A 57 -14.97 -5.99 -15.51
CA GLU A 57 -13.65 -5.87 -14.89
C GLU A 57 -13.75 -5.26 -13.50
N GLN A 58 -14.67 -4.32 -13.27
CA GLN A 58 -14.96 -3.79 -11.94
C GLN A 58 -15.64 -4.82 -11.04
N LEU A 59 -16.60 -5.58 -11.59
CA LEU A 59 -17.22 -6.69 -10.87
C LEU A 59 -16.19 -7.76 -10.50
N ALA A 60 -15.27 -8.07 -11.41
CA ALA A 60 -14.15 -8.96 -11.12
C ALA A 60 -13.24 -8.36 -10.03
N ALA A 61 -12.91 -7.07 -10.09
CA ALA A 61 -12.12 -6.40 -9.07
C ALA A 61 -12.78 -6.44 -7.68
N ARG A 62 -14.11 -6.34 -7.60
CA ARG A 62 -14.84 -6.53 -6.34
C ARG A 62 -14.66 -7.93 -5.75
N LEU A 63 -14.73 -8.97 -6.58
CA LEU A 63 -14.44 -10.35 -6.13
C LEU A 63 -12.97 -10.50 -5.68
N ARG A 64 -12.04 -9.83 -6.37
CA ARG A 64 -10.61 -9.83 -6.00
C ARG A 64 -10.35 -9.06 -4.71
N LEU A 65 -11.10 -8.01 -4.43
CA LEU A 65 -11.06 -7.30 -3.15
C LEU A 65 -11.49 -8.21 -2.00
N ASP A 66 -12.61 -8.92 -2.15
CA ASP A 66 -13.09 -9.86 -1.14
C ASP A 66 -12.07 -10.97 -0.88
N GLU A 67 -11.47 -11.52 -1.93
CA GLU A 67 -10.41 -12.52 -1.81
C GLU A 67 -9.13 -11.94 -1.15
N ALA A 68 -8.75 -10.71 -1.47
CA ALA A 68 -7.62 -10.04 -0.82
C ALA A 68 -7.87 -9.84 0.69
N VAL A 69 -9.08 -9.42 1.07
CA VAL A 69 -9.50 -9.32 2.47
C VAL A 69 -9.45 -10.68 3.15
N ALA A 70 -9.90 -11.76 2.48
CA ALA A 70 -9.82 -13.11 3.01
C ALA A 70 -8.37 -13.56 3.25
N MET A 71 -7.44 -13.24 2.33
CA MET A 71 -6.02 -13.52 2.49
C MET A 71 -5.40 -12.74 3.66
N LEU A 72 -5.73 -11.46 3.80
CA LEU A 72 -5.26 -10.63 4.92
C LEU A 72 -5.91 -11.03 6.26
N ASN A 73 -7.03 -11.74 6.23
CA ASN A 73 -7.66 -12.38 7.38
C ASN A 73 -7.28 -13.86 7.51
N SER A 74 -6.20 -14.33 6.87
CA SER A 74 -5.77 -15.72 7.01
C SER A 74 -5.32 -16.03 8.43
N ARG A 75 -5.53 -17.29 8.82
CA ARG A 75 -5.21 -17.83 10.13
C ARG A 75 -4.32 -19.04 9.98
N ALA A 76 -3.41 -19.20 10.94
CA ALA A 76 -2.77 -20.48 11.21
C ALA A 76 -2.86 -20.74 12.70
N ASP A 77 -3.38 -21.92 13.06
CA ASP A 77 -3.84 -22.22 14.42
C ASP A 77 -4.94 -21.22 14.86
N ASP A 78 -4.95 -20.75 16.12
CA ASP A 78 -5.93 -19.78 16.61
C ASP A 78 -5.51 -18.30 16.37
N ARG A 79 -4.55 -18.04 15.48
CA ARG A 79 -3.96 -16.70 15.28
C ARG A 79 -4.13 -16.17 13.86
N TYR A 80 -4.56 -14.92 13.75
CA TYR A 80 -4.50 -14.16 12.49
C TYR A 80 -3.07 -13.72 12.17
N LEU A 81 -2.66 -13.93 10.92
CA LEU A 81 -1.26 -13.76 10.52
C LEU A 81 -0.87 -12.31 10.24
N PHE A 82 -1.81 -11.48 9.79
CA PHE A 82 -1.57 -10.09 9.37
C PHE A 82 -2.02 -9.05 10.41
N GLY A 83 -2.28 -9.48 11.65
CA GLY A 83 -2.68 -8.61 12.76
C GLY A 83 -1.50 -8.05 13.58
N GLY A 84 -0.27 -8.37 13.22
CA GLY A 84 0.90 -8.12 14.06
C GLY A 84 0.76 -8.82 15.41
N ASN A 85 0.78 -8.05 16.50
CA ASN A 85 0.56 -8.57 17.86
C ASN A 85 -0.92 -8.73 18.24
N GLN A 86 -1.87 -8.29 17.40
CA GLN A 86 -3.31 -8.45 17.61
C GLN A 86 -3.81 -9.69 16.84
N VAL A 87 -3.74 -10.86 17.47
CA VAL A 87 -3.93 -12.15 16.77
C VAL A 87 -5.30 -12.79 16.95
N ASP A 88 -6.11 -12.32 17.89
CA ASP A 88 -7.36 -13.00 18.30
C ASP A 88 -8.56 -12.62 17.42
N ASN A 89 -8.53 -11.46 16.76
CA ASN A 89 -9.64 -10.90 15.96
C ASN A 89 -9.22 -10.66 14.50
N PRO A 90 -10.14 -10.76 13.53
CA PRO A 90 -9.81 -10.55 12.13
C PRO A 90 -9.22 -9.15 11.94
N PRO A 91 -7.98 -9.03 11.44
CA PRO A 91 -7.28 -7.75 11.38
C PRO A 91 -7.83 -6.82 10.30
N VAL A 92 -8.61 -7.31 9.34
CA VAL A 92 -9.17 -6.49 8.25
C VAL A 92 -10.70 -6.57 8.26
N GLU A 93 -11.37 -5.42 8.10
CA GLU A 93 -12.83 -5.38 7.88
C GLU A 93 -13.23 -6.08 6.58
N THR A 94 -14.47 -6.58 6.48
CA THR A 94 -14.97 -7.22 5.26
C THR A 94 -15.01 -6.24 4.08
N ALA A 95 -14.90 -6.73 2.84
CA ALA A 95 -14.94 -5.88 1.64
C ALA A 95 -16.18 -4.98 1.57
N ASP A 96 -17.37 -5.49 1.91
CA ASP A 96 -18.60 -4.67 1.93
C ASP A 96 -18.53 -3.55 2.97
N VAL A 97 -18.02 -3.82 4.19
CA VAL A 97 -17.84 -2.76 5.21
C VAL A 97 -16.80 -1.73 4.76
N ILE A 98 -15.74 -2.16 4.07
CA ILE A 98 -14.72 -1.26 3.52
C ILE A 98 -15.33 -0.33 2.46
N LEU A 99 -16.12 -0.87 1.52
CA LEU A 99 -16.70 -0.11 0.42
C LEU A 99 -17.90 0.73 0.86
N ASP A 100 -18.90 0.09 1.47
CA ASP A 100 -20.23 0.66 1.73
C ASP A 100 -20.34 1.31 3.12
N GLY A 101 -19.43 0.97 4.04
CA GLY A 101 -19.56 1.35 5.44
C GLY A 101 -20.49 0.41 6.23
N SER A 102 -20.62 0.66 7.54
CA SER A 102 -21.53 -0.11 8.40
C SER A 102 -21.71 0.55 9.76
N ASN A 103 -22.89 0.36 10.37
CA ASN A 103 -23.24 0.83 11.71
C ASN A 103 -23.05 2.34 11.91
N GLY A 104 -23.42 3.14 10.90
CA GLY A 104 -23.26 4.60 10.93
C GLY A 104 -21.84 5.10 10.66
N ARG A 105 -20.92 4.20 10.31
CA ARG A 105 -19.59 4.54 9.80
C ARG A 105 -19.62 4.53 8.28
N ASP A 106 -19.15 5.60 7.67
CA ASP A 106 -19.04 5.74 6.22
C ASP A 106 -17.85 4.95 5.67
N GLY A 107 -18.05 4.29 4.53
CA GLY A 107 -17.03 3.52 3.81
C GLY A 107 -16.38 4.33 2.69
N LEU A 108 -15.53 3.66 1.90
CA LEU A 108 -14.76 4.27 0.81
C LEU A 108 -15.64 5.00 -0.21
N LEU A 109 -16.80 4.45 -0.57
CA LEU A 109 -17.70 5.06 -1.55
C LEU A 109 -18.11 6.48 -1.15
N THR A 110 -18.49 6.67 0.11
CA THR A 110 -18.89 7.99 0.63
C THR A 110 -17.72 8.97 0.58
N LEU A 111 -16.51 8.55 0.97
CA LEU A 111 -15.35 9.42 0.96
C LEU A 111 -14.92 9.82 -0.46
N ILE A 112 -15.07 8.91 -1.43
CA ILE A 112 -14.85 9.23 -2.85
C ILE A 112 -15.83 10.30 -3.31
N GLU A 113 -17.12 10.16 -3.01
CA GLU A 113 -18.14 11.14 -3.42
C GLU A 113 -17.95 12.51 -2.73
N GLU A 114 -17.58 12.52 -1.45
CA GLU A 114 -17.19 13.74 -0.75
C GLU A 114 -16.04 14.44 -1.46
N ARG A 115 -14.99 13.68 -1.80
CA ARG A 115 -13.80 14.21 -2.46
C ARG A 115 -14.08 14.70 -3.86
N LYS A 116 -14.85 13.96 -4.67
CA LYS A 116 -15.26 14.41 -6.01
C LYS A 116 -16.07 15.70 -5.95
N ALA A 117 -17.04 15.81 -5.05
CA ALA A 117 -17.80 17.05 -4.88
C ALA A 117 -16.88 18.22 -4.46
N ALA A 118 -15.93 17.94 -3.58
CA ALA A 118 -14.92 18.92 -3.16
C ALA A 118 -13.91 19.27 -4.25
N ASP A 119 -13.60 18.39 -5.20
CA ASP A 119 -12.69 18.74 -6.30
C ASP A 119 -13.45 19.41 -7.46
N LEU A 120 -14.68 19.00 -7.73
CA LEU A 120 -15.54 19.53 -8.81
C LEU A 120 -15.96 20.98 -8.56
N GLY A 121 -16.54 21.24 -7.39
CA GLY A 121 -16.95 22.58 -6.97
C GLY A 121 -18.09 23.21 -7.71
N THR A 122 -18.32 24.48 -7.35
CA THR A 122 -19.43 25.24 -7.91
C THR A 122 -19.28 25.38 -9.42
N GLY A 123 -20.32 24.99 -10.17
CA GLY A 123 -20.37 25.15 -11.62
C GLY A 123 -19.61 24.09 -12.43
N ASP A 124 -19.19 22.99 -11.79
CA ASP A 124 -18.46 21.88 -12.42
C ASP A 124 -17.09 22.28 -12.99
N MET A 125 -16.49 23.36 -12.49
CA MET A 125 -15.29 23.97 -13.05
C MET A 125 -13.97 23.47 -12.43
N GLY A 126 -14.01 22.41 -11.61
CA GLY A 126 -12.81 21.85 -10.99
C GLY A 126 -12.06 22.85 -10.09
N ARG A 127 -12.80 23.70 -9.36
CA ARG A 127 -12.24 24.83 -8.55
C ARG A 127 -11.52 25.91 -9.37
N LEU A 128 -11.91 26.09 -10.63
CA LEU A 128 -11.42 27.16 -11.49
C LEU A 128 -12.52 28.19 -11.80
N THR A 129 -12.09 29.39 -12.16
CA THR A 129 -12.92 30.45 -12.73
C THR A 129 -12.23 31.02 -13.95
N THR A 130 -13.01 31.46 -14.95
CA THR A 130 -12.47 32.12 -16.14
C THR A 130 -12.92 33.57 -16.20
N THR A 131 -12.13 34.41 -16.85
CA THR A 131 -12.48 35.82 -17.12
C THR A 131 -11.97 36.23 -18.48
N ALA A 132 -12.87 36.70 -19.34
CA ALA A 132 -12.57 37.25 -20.65
C ALA A 132 -12.70 38.78 -20.65
N THR A 133 -11.70 39.46 -21.21
CA THR A 133 -11.72 40.91 -21.48
C THR A 133 -11.52 41.19 -22.97
N ALA A 134 -11.28 42.44 -23.35
CA ALA A 134 -11.06 42.79 -24.76
C ALA A 134 -9.76 42.21 -25.35
N THR A 135 -8.73 41.99 -24.52
CA THR A 135 -7.39 41.54 -24.95
C THR A 135 -6.83 40.36 -24.16
N ASP A 136 -7.40 40.08 -22.99
CA ASP A 136 -6.89 39.07 -22.07
C ASP A 136 -7.94 38.02 -21.76
N PHE A 137 -7.49 36.77 -21.71
CA PHE A 137 -8.22 35.63 -21.17
C PHE A 137 -7.47 35.11 -19.94
N THR A 138 -8.16 34.98 -18.80
CA THR A 138 -7.56 34.56 -17.53
C THR A 138 -8.29 33.33 -16.98
N VAL A 139 -7.52 32.35 -16.50
CA VAL A 139 -8.01 31.24 -15.66
C VAL A 139 -7.45 31.43 -14.27
N SER A 140 -8.28 31.38 -13.23
CA SER A 140 -7.88 31.52 -11.83
C SER A 140 -8.40 30.36 -10.99
N GLU A 141 -7.61 29.90 -10.04
CA GLU A 141 -8.12 29.06 -8.94
C GLU A 141 -9.07 29.89 -8.08
N ASP A 142 -10.12 29.26 -7.54
CA ASP A 142 -11.13 29.92 -6.72
C ASP A 142 -10.71 30.12 -5.24
N GLY A 143 -9.58 29.55 -4.83
CA GLY A 143 -9.05 29.68 -3.48
C GLY A 143 -7.71 28.99 -3.24
N VAL A 144 -7.21 29.08 -2.00
CA VAL A 144 -6.02 28.33 -1.55
C VAL A 144 -6.49 27.15 -0.69
N HIS A 145 -6.64 25.99 -1.33
CA HIS A 145 -7.06 24.73 -0.70
C HIS A 145 -6.55 23.54 -1.53
N PRO A 146 -6.54 22.31 -0.98
CA PRO A 146 -6.02 21.14 -1.70
C PRO A 146 -6.89 20.68 -2.87
N PHE A 147 -8.12 21.18 -2.99
CA PHE A 147 -9.08 20.64 -3.95
C PHE A 147 -9.01 21.22 -5.37
N GLY A 148 -9.43 20.41 -6.33
CA GLY A 148 -9.65 20.73 -7.74
C GLY A 148 -8.38 20.73 -8.59
N LEU A 149 -8.51 21.27 -9.80
CA LEU A 149 -7.41 21.46 -10.75
C LEU A 149 -6.46 22.55 -10.24
N LYS A 150 -5.16 22.26 -10.24
CA LYS A 150 -4.12 23.24 -9.86
C LYS A 150 -3.37 23.74 -11.07
N LEU A 151 -3.31 25.06 -11.25
CA LEU A 151 -2.66 25.66 -12.42
C LEU A 151 -1.15 25.34 -12.42
N ALA A 152 -0.67 24.66 -13.46
CA ALA A 152 0.75 24.31 -13.60
C ALA A 152 1.46 25.21 -14.62
N SER A 153 0.88 25.37 -15.82
CA SER A 153 1.46 26.21 -16.87
C SER A 153 0.45 26.68 -17.91
N VAL A 154 0.79 27.73 -18.65
CA VAL A 154 0.05 28.19 -19.83
C VAL A 154 1.02 28.54 -20.97
N THR A 155 0.74 28.03 -22.17
CA THR A 155 1.53 28.30 -23.37
C THR A 155 0.65 28.57 -24.58
N THR A 156 1.20 29.25 -25.58
CA THR A 156 0.54 29.50 -26.86
C THR A 156 1.59 29.70 -27.95
N ASP A 157 1.25 29.33 -29.18
CA ASP A 157 2.04 29.63 -30.37
C ASP A 157 1.46 30.82 -31.18
N ILE A 158 0.35 31.42 -30.73
CA ILE A 158 -0.27 32.59 -31.37
C ILE A 158 0.78 33.70 -31.46
N VAL A 159 1.13 34.07 -32.70
CA VAL A 159 2.22 35.01 -32.95
C VAL A 159 1.91 36.37 -32.34
N GLY A 160 2.76 36.81 -31.41
CA GLY A 160 2.65 38.09 -30.73
C GLY A 160 1.76 38.09 -29.48
N ALA A 161 1.13 36.97 -29.14
CA ALA A 161 0.50 36.80 -27.83
C ALA A 161 1.56 36.60 -26.73
N THR A 162 1.20 36.90 -25.49
CA THR A 162 2.03 36.59 -24.31
C THR A 162 1.23 35.80 -23.30
N THR A 163 1.92 34.93 -22.55
CA THR A 163 1.33 34.23 -21.41
C THR A 163 1.99 34.67 -20.11
N THR A 164 1.25 34.65 -19.01
CA THR A 164 1.74 35.00 -17.67
C THR A 164 1.10 34.09 -16.64
N GLY A 165 1.84 33.78 -15.56
CA GLY A 165 1.38 32.91 -14.50
C GLY A 165 1.89 31.46 -14.62
N PRO A 166 1.56 30.58 -13.65
CA PRO A 166 0.69 30.85 -12.51
C PRO A 166 1.33 31.80 -11.49
N THR A 167 0.60 32.85 -11.08
CA THR A 167 1.06 33.81 -10.06
C THR A 167 -0.12 34.27 -9.20
N GLY A 168 0.15 34.73 -7.98
CA GLY A 168 -0.89 35.26 -7.07
C GLY A 168 -1.33 34.26 -6.00
N SER A 169 -2.30 34.68 -5.18
CA SER A 169 -2.95 33.88 -4.15
C SER A 169 -4.43 34.31 -4.07
N PRO A 170 -5.38 33.58 -4.67
CA PRO A 170 -5.18 32.32 -5.41
C PRO A 170 -4.37 32.50 -6.73
N PRO A 171 -3.71 31.44 -7.24
CA PRO A 171 -2.99 31.48 -8.50
C PRO A 171 -3.89 31.78 -9.70
N SER A 172 -3.36 32.53 -10.67
CA SER A 172 -4.01 32.77 -11.98
C SER A 172 -3.00 32.70 -13.13
N THR A 173 -3.47 32.27 -14.29
CA THR A 173 -2.77 32.33 -15.58
C THR A 173 -3.53 33.18 -16.58
N THR A 174 -2.81 33.91 -17.42
CA THR A 174 -3.41 34.82 -18.43
C THR A 174 -2.77 34.60 -19.79
N VAL A 175 -3.59 34.57 -20.84
CA VAL A 175 -3.21 34.71 -22.24
C VAL A 175 -3.62 36.11 -22.70
N THR A 176 -2.66 36.91 -23.15
CA THR A 176 -2.89 38.26 -23.67
C THR A 176 -2.63 38.26 -25.17
N LEU A 177 -3.67 38.47 -25.98
CA LEU A 177 -3.56 38.56 -27.44
C LEU A 177 -3.12 39.95 -27.91
N GLY A 178 -3.39 41.00 -27.11
CA GLY A 178 -3.13 42.38 -27.50
C GLY A 178 -3.94 42.78 -28.74
N ALA A 179 -3.26 43.15 -29.83
CA ALA A 179 -3.89 43.47 -31.11
C ALA A 179 -3.79 42.32 -32.14
N ASN A 180 -3.31 41.14 -31.73
CA ASN A 180 -3.03 40.02 -32.62
C ASN A 180 -4.24 39.08 -32.70
N GLN A 181 -4.71 38.82 -33.91
CA GLN A 181 -5.74 37.81 -34.15
C GLN A 181 -5.07 36.44 -34.30
N PRO A 182 -5.60 35.37 -33.67
CA PRO A 182 -5.14 34.02 -33.97
C PRO A 182 -5.35 33.69 -35.45
N VAL A 183 -4.48 32.85 -36.01
CA VAL A 183 -4.66 32.24 -37.33
C VAL A 183 -5.05 30.78 -37.19
N GLU A 184 -5.61 30.21 -38.26
CA GLU A 184 -6.04 28.81 -38.27
C GLU A 184 -4.86 27.87 -37.96
N GLY A 185 -5.04 27.00 -36.98
CA GLY A 185 -4.02 26.07 -36.50
C GLY A 185 -3.19 26.56 -35.31
N ASP A 186 -3.33 27.83 -34.88
CA ASP A 186 -2.70 28.30 -33.65
C ASP A 186 -3.30 27.58 -32.43
N THR A 187 -2.49 27.35 -31.40
CA THR A 187 -2.83 26.60 -30.19
C THR A 187 -2.69 27.43 -28.92
N VAL A 188 -3.55 27.14 -27.94
CA VAL A 188 -3.43 27.57 -26.55
C VAL A 188 -3.50 26.34 -25.66
N ARG A 189 -2.56 26.19 -24.74
CA ARG A 189 -2.41 25.01 -23.90
C ARG A 189 -2.33 25.38 -22.43
N PHE A 190 -3.20 24.78 -21.62
CA PHE A 190 -3.22 24.89 -20.17
C PHE A 190 -2.90 23.54 -19.54
N THR A 191 -1.88 23.49 -18.70
CA THR A 191 -1.51 22.28 -17.96
C THR A 191 -1.94 22.43 -16.50
N PHE A 192 -2.52 21.37 -15.94
CA PHE A 192 -3.01 21.32 -14.56
C PHE A 192 -2.41 20.13 -13.82
N ASN A 193 -2.09 20.32 -12.53
CA ASN A 193 -1.81 19.21 -11.62
C ASN A 193 -3.11 18.69 -11.01
N LEU A 194 -3.20 17.37 -10.91
CA LEU A 194 -4.32 16.64 -10.34
C LEU A 194 -4.01 16.19 -8.90
N PRO A 195 -5.04 15.91 -8.08
CA PRO A 195 -4.86 15.57 -6.66
C PRO A 195 -4.12 14.24 -6.41
N ASP A 196 -4.03 13.36 -7.42
CA ASP A 196 -3.28 12.09 -7.35
C ASP A 196 -1.80 12.25 -7.76
N GLY A 197 -1.36 13.48 -8.03
CA GLY A 197 0.00 13.81 -8.47
C GLY A 197 0.23 13.68 -9.98
N THR A 198 -0.78 13.26 -10.75
CA THR A 198 -0.72 13.28 -12.21
C THR A 198 -0.94 14.69 -12.77
N GLN A 199 -0.74 14.85 -14.09
CA GLN A 199 -1.04 16.09 -14.80
C GLN A 199 -2.02 15.81 -15.93
N THR A 200 -2.83 16.81 -16.23
CA THR A 200 -3.73 16.84 -17.39
C THR A 200 -3.53 18.14 -18.16
N GLU A 201 -3.99 18.15 -19.40
CA GLU A 201 -3.75 19.24 -20.32
C GLU A 201 -4.96 19.52 -21.21
N ILE A 202 -5.32 20.80 -21.29
CA ILE A 202 -6.32 21.31 -22.22
C ILE A 202 -5.57 22.04 -23.33
N GLU A 203 -5.62 21.49 -24.54
CA GLU A 203 -5.11 22.09 -25.76
C GLU A 203 -6.28 22.50 -26.65
N LEU A 204 -6.34 23.77 -27.03
CA LEU A 204 -7.36 24.30 -27.94
C LEU A 204 -6.73 24.85 -29.20
N THR A 205 -7.27 24.45 -30.36
CA THR A 205 -6.81 24.89 -31.69
C THR A 205 -7.76 25.93 -32.29
N ALA A 206 -7.21 27.01 -32.83
CA ALA A 206 -7.96 28.08 -33.48
C ALA A 206 -8.44 27.67 -34.88
N VAL A 207 -9.72 27.88 -35.18
CA VAL A 207 -10.32 27.54 -36.49
C VAL A 207 -11.16 28.67 -37.08
N THR A 208 -11.25 28.75 -38.41
CA THR A 208 -12.07 29.76 -39.11
C THR A 208 -13.54 29.36 -39.27
N GLY A 209 -13.85 28.06 -39.12
CA GLY A 209 -15.18 27.48 -39.28
C GLY A 209 -15.92 27.20 -37.96
N THR A 210 -16.88 26.28 -38.00
CA THR A 210 -17.54 25.75 -36.80
C THR A 210 -16.52 24.93 -36.00
N PRO A 211 -16.29 25.24 -34.72
CA PRO A 211 -15.35 24.49 -33.90
C PRO A 211 -15.89 23.10 -33.55
N GLU A 212 -15.00 22.12 -33.57
CA GLU A 212 -15.18 20.79 -32.96
C GLU A 212 -14.59 20.78 -31.54
N ASP A 213 -14.66 19.64 -30.85
CA ASP A 213 -14.05 19.46 -29.52
C ASP A 213 -12.53 19.72 -29.59
N GLY A 214 -11.97 20.36 -28.56
CA GLY A 214 -10.59 20.82 -28.59
C GLY A 214 -10.31 22.00 -29.54
N GLN A 215 -11.35 22.71 -30.03
CA GLN A 215 -11.19 23.87 -30.92
C GLN A 215 -11.93 25.11 -30.43
N PHE A 216 -11.45 26.28 -30.84
CA PHE A 216 -12.18 27.54 -30.67
C PHE A 216 -12.22 28.33 -31.97
N GLN A 217 -13.37 28.99 -32.22
CA GLN A 217 -13.55 29.76 -33.43
C GLN A 217 -12.82 31.11 -33.38
N ILE A 218 -12.13 31.45 -34.46
CA ILE A 218 -11.55 32.77 -34.67
C ILE A 218 -12.67 33.78 -34.93
N GLY A 219 -12.82 34.76 -34.02
CA GLY A 219 -13.85 35.78 -34.12
C GLY A 219 -13.49 36.90 -35.10
N ALA A 220 -14.48 37.73 -35.45
CA ALA A 220 -14.27 38.91 -36.31
C ALA A 220 -13.40 40.01 -35.66
N THR A 221 -13.16 39.93 -34.36
CA THR A 221 -12.30 40.83 -33.57
C THR A 221 -11.51 40.02 -32.55
N VAL A 222 -10.45 40.61 -31.98
CA VAL A 222 -9.68 39.99 -30.89
C VAL A 222 -10.58 39.64 -29.70
N ALA A 223 -11.43 40.58 -29.27
CA ALA A 223 -12.40 40.33 -28.20
C ALA A 223 -13.38 39.19 -28.55
N GLY A 224 -13.77 39.06 -29.82
CA GLY A 224 -14.58 37.93 -30.29
C GLY A 224 -13.84 36.59 -30.20
N SER A 225 -12.57 36.54 -30.58
CA SER A 225 -11.75 35.33 -30.40
C SER A 225 -11.56 34.96 -28.93
N ILE A 226 -11.38 35.95 -28.05
CA ILE A 226 -11.23 35.71 -26.62
C ILE A 226 -12.52 35.17 -26.00
N ALA A 227 -13.68 35.70 -26.39
CA ALA A 227 -14.97 35.17 -25.91
C ALA A 227 -15.21 33.73 -26.40
N ASN A 228 -14.81 33.42 -27.63
CA ASN A 228 -14.89 32.06 -28.17
C ASN A 228 -13.91 31.11 -27.46
N LEU A 229 -12.68 31.57 -27.18
CA LEU A 229 -11.70 30.84 -26.39
C LEU A 229 -12.22 30.56 -24.97
N ASP A 230 -12.79 31.55 -24.30
CA ASP A 230 -13.38 31.41 -22.96
C ASP A 230 -14.49 30.35 -22.93
N THR A 231 -15.38 30.36 -23.92
CA THR A 231 -16.43 29.34 -24.05
C THR A 231 -15.84 27.94 -24.24
N ALA A 232 -14.84 27.79 -25.12
CA ALA A 232 -14.20 26.51 -25.37
C ALA A 232 -13.40 25.99 -24.14
N VAL A 233 -12.68 26.87 -23.44
CA VAL A 233 -11.95 26.52 -22.22
C VAL A 233 -12.91 26.12 -21.11
N GLN A 234 -14.05 26.80 -20.94
CA GLN A 234 -15.04 26.40 -19.94
C GLN A 234 -15.60 25.00 -20.21
N SER A 235 -15.97 24.70 -21.45
CA SER A 235 -16.44 23.37 -21.84
C SER A 235 -15.39 22.28 -21.58
N GLU A 236 -14.13 22.50 -21.97
CA GLU A 236 -13.07 21.51 -21.73
C GLU A 236 -12.71 21.37 -20.25
N ILE A 237 -12.73 22.46 -19.46
CA ILE A 237 -12.53 22.37 -18.01
C ILE A 237 -13.64 21.51 -17.39
N GLN A 238 -14.91 21.70 -17.79
CA GLN A 238 -16.02 20.90 -17.27
C GLN A 238 -15.87 19.42 -17.63
N ARG A 239 -15.49 19.11 -18.88
CA ARG A 239 -15.21 17.73 -19.31
C ARG A 239 -14.09 17.10 -18.50
N VAL A 240 -12.95 17.79 -18.35
CA VAL A 240 -11.79 17.32 -17.55
C VAL A 240 -12.16 17.18 -16.07
N ALA A 241 -12.98 18.08 -15.53
CA ALA A 241 -13.44 18.03 -14.14
C ALA A 241 -14.32 16.80 -13.86
N LYS A 242 -15.17 16.41 -14.82
CA LYS A 242 -16.04 15.23 -14.72
C LYS A 242 -15.35 13.91 -15.06
N SER A 243 -14.24 13.96 -15.79
CA SER A 243 -13.49 12.78 -16.21
C SER A 243 -12.20 12.58 -15.39
N GLU A 244 -11.08 13.15 -15.86
CA GLU A 244 -9.75 12.92 -15.29
C GLU A 244 -9.62 13.40 -13.85
N LEU A 245 -10.21 14.55 -13.50
CA LEU A 245 -10.21 15.05 -12.13
C LEU A 245 -11.00 14.12 -11.22
N ALA A 246 -12.21 13.72 -11.60
CA ALA A 246 -13.02 12.81 -10.81
C ALA A 246 -12.34 11.44 -10.58
N ALA A 247 -11.64 10.92 -11.60
CA ALA A 247 -10.84 9.71 -11.44
C ALA A 247 -9.66 9.93 -10.47
N ALA A 248 -8.93 11.04 -10.59
CA ALA A 248 -7.85 11.40 -9.67
C ALA A 248 -8.35 11.59 -8.22
N SER A 249 -9.50 12.24 -8.04
CA SER A 249 -10.19 12.40 -6.76
C SER A 249 -10.48 11.07 -6.09
N ALA A 250 -10.96 10.08 -6.86
CA ALA A 250 -11.22 8.74 -6.34
C ALA A 250 -9.94 8.03 -5.89
N ILE A 251 -8.84 8.14 -6.66
CA ILE A 251 -7.53 7.59 -6.29
C ILE A 251 -7.03 8.22 -4.99
N THR A 252 -7.08 9.56 -4.87
CA THR A 252 -6.62 10.25 -3.67
C THR A 252 -7.47 9.91 -2.44
N ALA A 253 -8.81 9.87 -2.58
CA ALA A 253 -9.70 9.49 -1.49
C ALA A 253 -9.45 8.04 -1.04
N SER A 254 -9.17 7.12 -1.97
CA SER A 254 -8.82 5.74 -1.63
C SER A 254 -7.52 5.65 -0.87
N GLY A 255 -6.47 6.37 -1.30
CA GLY A 255 -5.22 6.46 -0.55
C GLY A 255 -5.43 6.97 0.88
N GLU A 256 -6.12 8.11 1.03
CA GLU A 256 -6.44 8.71 2.33
C GLU A 256 -7.27 7.77 3.23
N PHE A 257 -8.15 6.96 2.64
CA PHE A 257 -8.93 5.94 3.37
C PHE A 257 -8.06 4.80 3.90
N PHE A 258 -7.20 4.21 3.06
CA PHE A 258 -6.35 3.09 3.45
C PHE A 258 -5.14 3.49 4.31
N ASP A 259 -4.75 4.77 4.27
CA ASP A 259 -3.77 5.36 5.19
C ASP A 259 -4.32 5.52 6.61
N GLY A 260 -5.65 5.49 6.77
CA GLY A 260 -6.31 5.62 8.05
C GLY A 260 -6.06 4.44 9.00
N THR A 261 -5.77 4.77 10.25
CA THR A 261 -5.57 3.83 11.36
C THR A 261 -6.42 4.23 12.56
N ALA A 262 -6.49 3.37 13.59
CA ALA A 262 -7.17 3.70 14.85
C ALA A 262 -6.58 4.95 15.55
N GLY A 263 -5.27 5.20 15.40
CA GLY A 263 -4.58 6.35 15.99
C GLY A 263 -4.60 7.60 15.11
N SER A 264 -4.77 7.45 13.81
CA SER A 264 -4.90 8.52 12.82
C SER A 264 -5.98 8.14 11.82
N PRO A 265 -7.27 8.39 12.12
CA PRO A 265 -8.39 7.98 11.26
C PRO A 265 -8.30 8.59 9.85
N PRO A 266 -9.00 8.00 8.86
CA PRO A 266 -9.06 8.56 7.51
C PRO A 266 -9.47 10.03 7.51
N LEU A 267 -8.86 10.81 6.60
CA LEU A 267 -9.29 12.18 6.35
C LEU A 267 -10.61 12.19 5.56
N ARG A 268 -11.46 13.18 5.85
CA ARG A 268 -12.71 13.47 5.16
C ARG A 268 -12.72 14.91 4.72
N VAL A 269 -13.58 15.25 3.77
CA VAL A 269 -13.80 16.64 3.38
C VAL A 269 -14.53 17.37 4.50
N ASP A 270 -14.11 18.60 4.81
CA ASP A 270 -14.80 19.46 5.78
C ASP A 270 -16.12 20.01 5.19
N GLY A 271 -17.22 19.30 5.43
CA GLY A 271 -18.56 19.65 4.97
C GLY A 271 -19.65 18.84 5.67
N PRO A 272 -20.89 18.81 5.15
CA PRO A 272 -21.40 19.55 3.98
C PRO A 272 -21.61 21.05 4.25
N PRO A 273 -21.67 21.90 3.19
CA PRO A 273 -21.64 21.56 1.76
C PRO A 273 -20.22 21.34 1.21
N PHE A 274 -19.98 20.20 0.52
CA PHE A 274 -18.64 19.76 0.09
C PHE A 274 -18.09 20.52 -1.12
N ASP A 275 -18.96 20.98 -2.00
CA ASP A 275 -18.64 21.79 -3.19
C ASP A 275 -18.04 23.17 -2.88
N THR A 276 -18.09 23.60 -1.62
CA THR A 276 -17.45 24.84 -1.14
C THR A 276 -16.38 24.59 -0.06
N ALA A 277 -16.07 23.32 0.23
CA ALA A 277 -15.08 22.96 1.22
C ALA A 277 -13.69 23.49 0.84
N THR A 278 -12.98 24.01 1.85
CA THR A 278 -11.61 24.53 1.72
C THR A 278 -10.58 23.73 2.52
N GLY A 279 -11.00 22.66 3.20
CA GLY A 279 -10.12 21.84 4.02
C GLY A 279 -10.65 20.42 4.24
N GLN A 280 -9.85 19.64 4.96
CA GLN A 280 -10.17 18.29 5.39
C GLN A 280 -10.25 18.22 6.92
N ILE A 281 -11.03 17.28 7.42
CA ILE A 281 -11.14 16.95 8.85
C ILE A 281 -10.82 15.47 9.06
N ALA A 282 -10.22 15.12 10.19
CA ALA A 282 -10.07 13.72 10.54
C ALA A 282 -11.43 13.09 10.84
N GLY A 283 -11.68 11.92 10.28
CA GLY A 283 -12.77 11.06 10.69
C GLY A 283 -12.64 10.59 12.13
N THR A 284 -13.60 9.80 12.58
CA THR A 284 -13.62 9.18 13.90
C THR A 284 -13.97 7.72 13.74
N ALA A 285 -13.56 6.87 14.69
CA ALA A 285 -13.96 5.46 14.70
C ALA A 285 -15.50 5.26 14.76
N SER A 286 -16.27 6.30 15.12
CA SER A 286 -17.74 6.27 15.14
C SER A 286 -18.41 6.65 13.83
N ASN A 287 -17.75 7.37 12.93
CA ASN A 287 -18.36 7.87 11.69
C ASN A 287 -17.61 7.49 10.42
N THR A 288 -16.41 6.90 10.53
CA THR A 288 -15.63 6.45 9.37
C THR A 288 -15.10 5.05 9.64
N VAL A 289 -15.15 4.19 8.63
CA VAL A 289 -14.57 2.86 8.71
C VAL A 289 -13.05 2.97 8.81
N ILE A 290 -12.48 2.19 9.72
CA ILE A 290 -11.04 1.95 9.81
C ILE A 290 -10.83 0.52 9.33
N TRP A 291 -10.27 0.39 8.13
CA TRP A 291 -10.22 -0.89 7.43
C TRP A 291 -9.34 -1.92 8.15
N TYR A 292 -8.27 -1.46 8.80
CA TYR A 292 -7.33 -2.28 9.57
C TYR A 292 -7.53 -2.14 11.08
N LYS A 293 -7.68 -3.28 11.74
CA LYS A 293 -7.95 -3.46 13.19
C LYS A 293 -6.82 -4.19 13.91
N GLY A 294 -5.70 -4.43 13.24
CA GLY A 294 -4.54 -5.09 13.83
C GLY A 294 -3.67 -4.13 14.65
N SER A 295 -2.40 -4.50 14.81
CA SER A 295 -1.38 -3.74 15.54
C SER A 295 -1.17 -2.34 14.96
N THR A 296 -0.98 -1.34 15.81
CA THR A 296 -0.68 0.05 15.38
C THR A 296 0.80 0.39 15.61
N SER A 297 1.70 -0.55 15.33
CA SER A 297 3.12 -0.35 15.63
C SER A 297 3.72 0.69 14.67
N THR A 298 4.55 1.60 15.19
CA THR A 298 5.19 2.67 14.40
C THR A 298 6.61 2.28 13.98
N GLY A 299 6.96 1.00 14.06
CA GLY A 299 8.32 0.46 13.85
C GLY A 299 8.35 -0.62 12.77
N ASN A 300 9.37 -1.48 12.80
CA ASN A 300 9.43 -2.63 11.91
C ASN A 300 8.30 -3.63 12.25
N PRO A 301 7.34 -3.89 11.34
CA PRO A 301 6.24 -4.83 11.57
C PRO A 301 6.72 -6.24 11.97
N ARG A 302 7.90 -6.66 11.50
CA ARG A 302 8.49 -7.97 11.87
C ARG A 302 8.60 -8.17 13.37
N LEU A 303 8.89 -7.10 14.12
CA LEU A 303 9.09 -7.14 15.57
C LEU A 303 7.78 -7.28 16.37
N THR A 304 6.62 -7.29 15.71
CA THR A 304 5.34 -7.51 16.38
C THR A 304 5.08 -8.97 16.74
N ALA A 305 5.86 -9.89 16.18
CA ALA A 305 5.90 -11.28 16.59
C ALA A 305 7.32 -11.82 16.52
N GLU A 306 7.81 -12.38 17.62
CA GLU A 306 9.15 -12.95 17.74
C GLU A 306 9.06 -14.37 18.29
N ALA A 307 10.02 -15.21 17.92
CA ALA A 307 10.16 -16.56 18.42
C ALA A 307 11.61 -16.86 18.78
N THR A 308 11.83 -17.35 19.99
CA THR A 308 13.12 -17.87 20.42
C THR A 308 13.30 -19.28 19.86
N VAL A 309 14.30 -19.45 18.99
CA VAL A 309 14.54 -20.69 18.24
C VAL A 309 15.85 -21.39 18.61
N ASP A 310 16.69 -20.74 19.41
CA ASP A 310 17.91 -21.29 19.99
C ASP A 310 18.30 -20.44 21.22
N ASP A 311 19.32 -20.86 21.97
CA ASP A 311 19.87 -20.07 23.06
C ASP A 311 20.43 -18.74 22.55
N GLY A 312 19.76 -17.64 22.93
CA GLY A 312 20.12 -16.28 22.51
C GLY A 312 19.80 -15.96 21.04
N LEU A 313 18.96 -16.75 20.37
CA LEU A 313 18.53 -16.50 18.98
C LEU A 313 17.01 -16.33 18.91
N ASP A 314 16.60 -15.08 18.70
CA ASP A 314 15.22 -14.70 18.42
C ASP A 314 15.06 -14.37 16.93
N VAL A 315 13.95 -14.82 16.35
CA VAL A 315 13.59 -14.53 14.95
C VAL A 315 12.28 -13.77 14.92
N ALA A 316 12.30 -12.59 14.32
CA ALA A 316 11.14 -11.73 14.12
C ALA A 316 10.40 -12.11 12.83
N TYR A 317 9.08 -12.22 12.90
CA TYR A 317 8.26 -12.73 11.79
C TYR A 317 6.85 -12.09 11.69
N GLY A 318 6.50 -11.11 12.53
CA GLY A 318 5.17 -10.51 12.55
C GLY A 318 4.86 -9.72 11.27
N VAL A 319 3.63 -9.83 10.76
CA VAL A 319 3.16 -9.13 9.54
C VAL A 319 1.97 -8.25 9.90
N GLU A 320 1.87 -7.05 9.32
CA GLU A 320 0.73 -6.16 9.50
C GLU A 320 0.08 -5.88 8.15
N ALA A 321 -1.24 -6.02 8.02
CA ALA A 321 -1.92 -5.66 6.78
C ALA A 321 -1.82 -4.15 6.46
N SER A 322 -1.55 -3.29 7.46
CA SER A 322 -1.27 -1.86 7.26
C SER A 322 0.08 -1.56 6.60
N GLU A 323 0.92 -2.55 6.31
CA GLU A 323 2.16 -2.34 5.56
C GLU A 323 1.87 -1.77 4.16
N GLU A 324 2.78 -0.91 3.67
CA GLU A 324 2.63 -0.19 2.40
C GLU A 324 2.24 -1.10 1.21
N PRO A 325 2.85 -2.28 0.97
CA PRO A 325 2.50 -3.10 -0.18
C PRO A 325 1.05 -3.58 -0.18
N PHE A 326 0.49 -3.88 1.00
CA PHE A 326 -0.88 -4.37 1.12
C PHE A 326 -1.86 -3.21 1.04
N ARG A 327 -1.57 -2.07 1.67
CA ARG A 327 -2.35 -0.83 1.49
C ARG A 327 -2.40 -0.42 0.02
N TRP A 328 -1.27 -0.46 -0.67
CA TRP A 328 -1.18 -0.12 -2.08
C TRP A 328 -2.01 -1.04 -2.98
N LEU A 329 -2.00 -2.36 -2.71
CA LEU A 329 -2.88 -3.29 -3.41
C LEU A 329 -4.36 -2.97 -3.10
N MET A 330 -4.70 -2.89 -1.82
CA MET A 330 -6.08 -2.71 -1.36
C MET A 330 -6.69 -1.41 -1.89
N GLN A 331 -5.98 -0.28 -1.83
CA GLN A 331 -6.50 1.01 -2.30
C GLN A 331 -6.80 1.02 -3.80
N ASN A 332 -5.95 0.38 -4.61
CA ASN A 332 -6.09 0.36 -6.07
C ASN A 332 -7.15 -0.64 -6.52
N VAL A 333 -7.26 -1.78 -5.86
CA VAL A 333 -8.32 -2.76 -6.14
C VAL A 333 -9.68 -2.22 -5.68
N ALA A 334 -9.74 -1.61 -4.49
CA ALA A 334 -10.98 -1.09 -3.93
C ALA A 334 -11.53 0.09 -4.71
N VAL A 335 -10.71 1.07 -5.10
CA VAL A 335 -11.18 2.22 -5.90
C VAL A 335 -11.74 1.79 -7.25
N PHE A 336 -11.12 0.81 -7.91
CA PHE A 336 -11.61 0.29 -9.18
C PHE A 336 -12.93 -0.46 -9.03
N ALA A 337 -13.09 -1.19 -7.93
CA ALA A 337 -14.32 -1.92 -7.58
C ALA A 337 -15.45 -1.02 -7.07
N ALA A 338 -15.12 0.14 -6.49
CA ALA A 338 -16.08 1.06 -5.87
C ALA A 338 -16.82 1.90 -6.92
N GLU A 339 -16.12 2.40 -7.93
CA GLU A 339 -16.67 3.37 -8.87
C GLU A 339 -17.85 2.81 -9.68
N THR A 340 -18.84 3.67 -9.93
CA THR A 340 -19.97 3.41 -10.83
C THR A 340 -20.08 4.55 -11.84
N PHE A 341 -20.69 4.24 -13.00
CA PHE A 341 -20.79 5.12 -14.15
C PHE A 341 -22.23 5.18 -14.68
N ASP A 342 -22.63 6.33 -15.18
CA ASP A 342 -23.92 6.52 -15.85
C ASP A 342 -23.77 6.47 -17.38
N ALA A 343 -24.42 5.49 -18.03
CA ALA A 343 -24.39 5.34 -19.49
C ALA A 343 -25.01 6.53 -20.27
N THR A 344 -25.71 7.42 -19.57
CA THR A 344 -26.35 8.61 -20.16
C THR A 344 -25.48 9.86 -20.13
N ASP A 345 -24.41 9.87 -19.34
CA ASP A 345 -23.46 10.97 -19.25
C ASP A 345 -22.32 10.76 -20.27
N PRO A 346 -22.11 11.69 -21.21
CA PRO A 346 -21.08 11.55 -22.24
C PRO A 346 -19.64 11.53 -21.71
N ASP A 347 -19.39 12.06 -20.50
CA ASP A 347 -18.04 12.20 -19.94
C ASP A 347 -17.59 10.93 -19.17
N GLU A 348 -18.50 9.97 -18.92
CA GLU A 348 -18.22 8.80 -18.08
C GLU A 348 -17.31 7.76 -18.74
N SER A 349 -17.29 7.69 -20.08
CA SER A 349 -16.32 6.84 -20.79
C SER A 349 -14.89 7.36 -20.58
N ASP A 350 -14.70 8.68 -20.62
CA ASP A 350 -13.40 9.32 -20.36
C ASP A 350 -12.99 9.13 -18.89
N ARG A 351 -13.94 9.26 -17.95
CA ARG A 351 -13.68 8.99 -16.53
C ARG A 351 -13.25 7.54 -16.28
N PHE A 352 -13.92 6.59 -16.93
CA PHE A 352 -13.55 5.17 -16.83
C PHE A 352 -12.16 4.91 -17.40
N ASP A 353 -11.85 5.47 -18.57
CA ASP A 353 -10.53 5.34 -19.19
C ASP A 353 -9.42 5.97 -18.32
N ALA A 354 -9.70 7.12 -17.73
CA ALA A 354 -8.83 7.79 -16.77
C ALA A 354 -8.58 6.95 -15.52
N LEU A 355 -9.62 6.33 -14.95
CA LEU A 355 -9.54 5.47 -13.77
C LEU A 355 -8.76 4.18 -14.04
N ARG A 356 -9.15 3.43 -15.08
CA ARG A 356 -8.55 2.12 -15.39
C ARG A 356 -7.06 2.27 -15.72
N THR A 357 -6.67 3.35 -16.39
CA THR A 357 -5.27 3.64 -16.71
C THR A 357 -4.46 3.94 -15.46
N ARG A 358 -5.01 4.73 -14.52
CA ARG A 358 -4.38 5.02 -13.22
C ARG A 358 -4.18 3.75 -12.39
N VAL A 359 -5.24 2.96 -12.22
CA VAL A 359 -5.21 1.69 -11.45
C VAL A 359 -4.24 0.69 -12.09
N GLY A 360 -4.35 0.46 -13.39
CA GLY A 360 -3.49 -0.47 -14.13
C GLY A 360 -2.02 -0.06 -14.07
N THR A 361 -1.73 1.25 -14.12
CA THR A 361 -0.36 1.78 -13.98
C THR A 361 0.14 1.64 -12.55
N ALA A 362 -0.66 2.01 -11.56
CA ALA A 362 -0.31 1.97 -10.14
C ALA A 362 0.03 0.55 -9.67
N LEU A 363 -0.66 -0.48 -10.17
CA LEU A 363 -0.39 -1.88 -9.87
C LEU A 363 0.91 -2.43 -10.53
N ASN A 364 1.68 -1.58 -11.23
CA ASN A 364 3.08 -1.89 -11.58
C ASN A 364 4.07 -1.58 -10.44
N TYR A 365 3.63 -0.99 -9.33
CA TYR A 365 4.47 -0.50 -8.23
C TYR A 365 5.50 0.54 -8.71
N PRO A 366 5.15 1.84 -8.72
CA PRO A 366 6.06 2.88 -9.16
C PRO A 366 7.31 2.97 -8.27
N PRO A 367 8.40 3.58 -8.76
CA PRO A 367 9.63 3.72 -7.98
C PRO A 367 9.36 4.34 -6.61
N GLY A 368 9.86 3.68 -5.55
CA GLY A 368 9.67 4.12 -4.17
C GLY A 368 8.55 3.39 -3.42
N VAL A 369 7.63 2.72 -4.12
CA VAL A 369 6.58 1.91 -3.49
C VAL A 369 7.07 0.47 -3.30
N GLN A 370 6.95 -0.06 -2.09
CA GLN A 370 7.31 -1.45 -1.83
C GLN A 370 6.30 -2.44 -2.44
N SER A 371 6.81 -3.54 -2.99
CA SER A 371 5.97 -4.64 -3.51
C SER A 371 5.81 -5.75 -2.48
N ILE A 372 4.76 -6.55 -2.64
CA ILE A 372 4.50 -7.72 -1.78
C ILE A 372 5.68 -8.70 -1.79
N ASN A 373 6.41 -8.79 -2.89
CA ASN A 373 7.61 -9.64 -2.99
C ASN A 373 8.73 -9.20 -2.03
N ALA A 374 8.82 -7.91 -1.66
CA ALA A 374 9.79 -7.47 -0.67
C ALA A 374 9.50 -8.08 0.71
N VAL A 375 8.22 -8.08 1.12
CA VAL A 375 7.78 -8.73 2.38
C VAL A 375 8.02 -10.23 2.35
N ARG A 376 7.79 -10.88 1.21
CA ARG A 376 8.08 -12.32 1.03
C ARG A 376 9.57 -12.64 1.20
N VAL A 377 10.46 -11.78 0.68
CA VAL A 377 11.90 -11.94 0.87
C VAL A 377 12.28 -11.83 2.35
N ASP A 378 11.75 -10.83 3.06
CA ASP A 378 12.02 -10.64 4.49
C ASP A 378 11.57 -11.84 5.32
N ILE A 379 10.36 -12.35 5.06
CA ILE A 379 9.83 -13.56 5.71
C ILE A 379 10.65 -14.79 5.34
N GLY A 380 11.07 -14.93 4.08
CA GLY A 380 11.90 -16.04 3.60
C GLY A 380 13.27 -16.09 4.28
N ILE A 381 13.85 -14.93 4.62
CA ILE A 381 15.09 -14.88 5.42
C ILE A 381 14.85 -15.44 6.82
N GLY A 382 13.76 -15.04 7.48
CA GLY A 382 13.36 -15.58 8.78
C GLY A 382 13.17 -17.10 8.75
N ALA A 383 12.44 -17.60 7.76
CA ALA A 383 12.24 -19.04 7.55
C ALA A 383 13.58 -19.79 7.37
N SER A 384 14.50 -19.25 6.57
CA SER A 384 15.81 -19.88 6.36
C SER A 384 16.66 -19.96 7.64
N ILE A 385 16.58 -18.93 8.51
CA ILE A 385 17.27 -18.95 9.80
C ILE A 385 16.68 -20.04 10.70
N MET A 386 15.36 -20.18 10.71
CA MET A 386 14.67 -21.24 11.46
C MET A 386 15.03 -22.64 10.96
N ASP A 387 15.08 -22.86 9.65
CA ASP A 387 15.48 -24.14 9.05
C ASP A 387 16.89 -24.54 9.50
N GLN A 388 17.82 -23.59 9.48
CA GLN A 388 19.20 -23.82 9.94
C GLN A 388 19.27 -24.12 11.44
N ALA A 389 18.46 -23.44 12.27
CA ALA A 389 18.36 -23.73 13.69
C ALA A 389 17.78 -25.12 13.94
N SER A 390 16.72 -25.50 13.22
CA SER A 390 16.12 -26.84 13.29
C SER A 390 17.14 -27.92 12.97
N GLN A 391 17.90 -27.79 11.88
CA GLN A 391 18.90 -28.78 11.51
C GLN A 391 19.99 -28.95 12.59
N ARG A 392 20.43 -27.86 13.22
CA ARG A 392 21.40 -27.94 14.33
C ARG A 392 20.83 -28.64 15.56
N HIS A 393 19.55 -28.42 15.84
CA HIS A 393 18.82 -29.07 16.93
C HIS A 393 18.66 -30.56 16.67
N ASP A 394 18.31 -30.96 15.44
CA ASP A 394 18.23 -32.37 15.03
C ASP A 394 19.58 -33.09 15.18
N ASP A 395 20.67 -32.46 14.73
CA ASP A 395 22.02 -32.99 14.88
C ASP A 395 22.43 -33.12 16.36
N SER A 396 22.08 -32.11 17.17
CA SER A 396 22.36 -32.09 18.62
C SER A 396 21.55 -33.12 19.38
N GLU A 397 20.28 -33.30 19.03
CA GLU A 397 19.41 -34.32 19.58
C GLU A 397 19.95 -35.71 19.27
N ALA A 398 20.32 -35.99 18.02
CA ALA A 398 20.88 -37.27 17.61
C ALA A 398 22.15 -37.62 18.42
N LEU A 399 23.06 -36.66 18.60
CA LEU A 399 24.26 -36.82 19.43
C LEU A 399 23.93 -37.09 20.91
N LEU A 400 22.98 -36.34 21.49
CA LEU A 400 22.59 -36.50 22.90
C LEU A 400 21.87 -37.84 23.13
N GLN A 401 21.07 -38.30 22.17
CA GLN A 401 20.42 -39.61 22.22
C GLN A 401 21.46 -40.74 22.12
N ASP A 402 22.47 -40.62 21.25
CA ASP A 402 23.56 -41.58 21.14
C ASP A 402 24.41 -41.66 22.42
N LEU A 403 24.78 -40.51 23.00
CA LEU A 403 25.47 -40.45 24.28
C LEU A 403 24.64 -41.07 25.41
N LYS A 404 23.32 -40.82 25.43
CA LYS A 404 22.41 -41.42 26.40
C LYS A 404 22.36 -42.93 26.21
N ALA A 405 22.21 -43.44 24.99
CA ALA A 405 22.19 -44.86 24.70
C ALA A 405 23.51 -45.54 25.07
N THR A 406 24.65 -44.87 24.84
CA THR A 406 25.97 -45.34 25.27
C THR A 406 26.05 -45.43 26.78
N VAL A 407 25.63 -44.40 27.52
CA VAL A 407 25.66 -44.38 29.00
C VAL A 407 24.68 -45.39 29.60
N GLU A 408 23.47 -45.51 29.05
CA GLU A 408 22.46 -46.49 29.49
C GLU A 408 22.83 -47.93 29.09
N GLY A 409 23.61 -48.09 28.03
CA GLY A 409 24.10 -49.35 27.50
C GLY A 409 25.42 -49.85 28.10
N VAL A 410 26.06 -49.08 28.99
CA VAL A 410 27.25 -49.57 29.71
C VAL A 410 26.85 -50.69 30.66
N ASP A 411 27.46 -51.87 30.50
CA ASP A 411 27.25 -53.00 31.41
C ASP A 411 27.77 -52.65 32.81
N THR A 412 26.92 -52.82 33.83
CA THR A 412 27.31 -52.69 35.24
C THR A 412 28.55 -53.51 35.63
N ASN A 413 28.83 -54.61 34.94
CA ASN A 413 30.04 -55.41 35.11
C ASN A 413 31.29 -54.69 34.59
N GLU A 414 31.18 -53.92 33.50
CA GLU A 414 32.27 -53.12 32.94
C GLU A 414 32.56 -51.90 33.82
N ILE A 415 31.53 -51.24 34.35
CA ILE A 415 31.69 -50.19 35.37
C ILE A 415 32.38 -50.74 36.63
N ALA A 416 31.96 -51.93 37.09
CA ALA A 416 32.59 -52.58 38.24
C ALA A 416 34.06 -52.94 37.97
N ALA A 417 34.39 -53.37 36.74
CA ALA A 417 35.75 -53.70 36.34
C ALA A 417 36.65 -52.45 36.19
N GLU A 418 36.13 -51.36 35.62
CA GLU A 418 36.85 -50.08 35.55
C GLU A 418 37.04 -49.46 36.94
N LEU A 419 36.02 -49.51 37.80
CA LEU A 419 36.11 -49.04 39.18
C LEU A 419 37.12 -49.86 39.98
N LEU A 420 37.14 -51.18 39.82
CA LEU A 420 38.14 -52.05 40.43
C LEU A 420 39.55 -51.75 39.89
N THR A 421 39.68 -51.43 38.61
CA THR A 421 40.96 -51.02 37.99
C THR A 421 41.45 -49.69 38.56
N VAL A 422 40.55 -48.72 38.74
CA VAL A 422 40.88 -47.44 39.39
C VAL A 422 41.24 -47.64 40.86
N GLN A 423 40.50 -48.49 41.59
CA GLN A 423 40.80 -48.83 42.98
C GLN A 423 42.16 -49.51 43.10
N THR A 424 42.47 -50.47 42.22
CA THR A 424 43.77 -51.15 42.18
C THR A 424 44.89 -50.16 41.87
N ARG A 425 44.68 -49.22 40.93
CA ARG A 425 45.66 -48.16 40.62
C ARG A 425 45.87 -47.19 41.79
N LEU A 426 44.81 -46.86 42.53
CA LEU A 426 44.91 -46.03 43.73
C LEU A 426 45.65 -46.77 44.85
N GLU A 427 45.32 -48.03 45.10
CA GLU A 427 46.04 -48.88 46.07
C GLU A 427 47.53 -49.00 45.70
N THR A 428 47.83 -49.24 44.42
CA THR A 428 49.22 -49.30 43.92
C THR A 428 49.92 -47.94 44.09
N SER A 429 49.24 -46.82 43.84
CA SER A 429 49.77 -45.47 44.07
C SER A 429 50.06 -45.22 45.55
N TYR A 430 49.17 -45.64 46.45
CA TYR A 430 49.38 -45.54 47.90
C TYR A 430 50.51 -46.45 48.38
N GLU A 431 50.63 -47.65 47.82
CA GLU A 431 51.70 -48.60 48.15
C GLU A 431 53.06 -48.10 47.66
N VAL A 432 53.15 -47.58 46.43
CA VAL A 432 54.36 -46.92 45.91
C VAL A 432 54.72 -45.69 46.73
N THR A 433 53.74 -44.88 47.11
CA THR A 433 53.97 -43.70 47.98
C THR A 433 54.44 -44.12 49.37
N SER A 434 53.90 -45.22 49.92
CA SER A 434 54.34 -45.84 51.19
C SER A 434 55.77 -46.37 51.09
N ILE A 435 56.12 -47.04 49.99
CA ILE A 435 57.49 -47.52 49.72
C ILE A 435 58.46 -46.33 49.61
N ILE A 436 58.10 -45.27 48.88
CA ILE A 436 58.91 -44.04 48.77
C ILE A 436 59.07 -43.36 50.13
N ALA A 437 58.02 -43.30 50.95
CA ALA A 437 58.10 -42.78 52.32
C ALA A 437 58.98 -43.65 53.24
N SER A 438 59.00 -44.97 53.01
CA SER A 438 59.86 -45.92 53.73
C SER A 438 61.32 -45.93 53.26
N LEU A 439 61.59 -45.44 52.04
CA LEU A 439 62.93 -45.21 51.49
C LEU A 439 63.59 -43.94 52.04
N ASN A 440 63.23 -43.51 53.25
CA ASN A 440 64.00 -42.53 53.98
C ASN A 440 65.41 -43.06 54.27
N LEU A 441 66.38 -42.19 54.03
CA LEU A 441 67.84 -42.39 54.07
C LEU A 441 68.39 -43.09 55.33
N SER A 442 67.58 -43.26 56.39
CA SER A 442 67.98 -43.94 57.63
C SER A 442 68.10 -45.47 57.53
N ASN A 443 67.47 -46.12 56.53
CA ASN A 443 67.59 -47.59 56.35
C ASN A 443 68.72 -48.01 55.40
N TYR A 444 69.29 -47.09 54.60
CA TYR A 444 70.44 -47.41 53.74
C TYR A 444 71.79 -47.29 54.48
N LEU A 445 71.79 -46.78 55.72
CA LEU A 445 72.97 -46.63 56.57
C LEU A 445 72.93 -47.47 57.86
N ARG A 446 72.43 -48.71 57.77
CA ARG A 446 72.67 -49.72 58.81
C ARG A 446 73.34 -50.96 58.26
#